data_AF-A0A1F8NUM8-F1
#
_entry.id   AF-A0A1F8NUM8-F1
#
_cell.length_a   1.000
_cell.length_b   1.000
_cell.length_c   1.000
_cell.angle_alpha   90.00
_cell.angle_beta   90.00
_cell.angle_gamma   90.00
#
_symmetry.space_group_name_H-M   'P 1'
#
loop_
_entity.id
_entity.type
_entity.pdbx_description
1 polymer ?
#
loop_
_entity_poly.entity_id
_entity_poly.type
_entity_poly.pdbx_seq_one_letter_code
_entity_poly.pdbx_strand_id
1 'polypeptide(L)'
;MRCASCGTENIAEAKQCSKCGATLENKNALLEFLRSVNNDSSGVLASVTVFFFCVILSLVLWYPLSIPTRIIRALIPVNVNCTKSAPGSFDMYMCSAGVGLFTIAVPLLSMLVIFIFRKQLMRLAKKLTPKLPEVSRFLIMPSFATIVFVISWSGGHKDTGLSWGIMPQIAFPAVIGLFTYVISRYGKKIQLSLKSFFDTRDKIPRILRFVLAAAIPLLISLAITAQQRVSFETLKEQFVVLVALIIGFLVMAPRSGDIIAGARKAVSGQPKKT
;
A
#
# COMPACT_ATOMS: atom_id res chain seq x y z
N MET A 1 19.15 -33.48 4.11
CA MET A 1 19.44 -32.98 2.74
C MET A 1 20.40 -33.92 2.04
N ARG A 2 20.14 -34.29 0.79
CA ARG A 2 20.99 -35.23 0.03
C ARG A 2 21.94 -34.46 -0.87
N CYS A 3 23.24 -34.77 -0.83
CA CYS A 3 24.25 -34.10 -1.64
C CYS A 3 24.08 -34.44 -3.12
N ALA A 4 23.97 -33.42 -3.98
CA ALA A 4 23.81 -33.63 -5.42
C ALA A 4 25.01 -34.34 -6.06
N SER A 5 26.24 -34.11 -5.55
CA SER A 5 27.45 -34.70 -6.13
C SER A 5 27.69 -36.16 -5.75
N CYS A 6 27.28 -36.60 -4.56
CA CYS A 6 27.66 -37.93 -4.04
C CYS A 6 26.53 -38.71 -3.36
N GLY A 7 25.30 -38.17 -3.35
CA GLY A 7 24.10 -38.85 -2.82
C GLY A 7 24.05 -39.02 -1.30
N THR A 8 25.04 -38.51 -0.56
CA THR A 8 25.10 -38.64 0.91
C THR A 8 24.04 -37.79 1.59
N GLU A 9 23.36 -38.35 2.58
CA GLU A 9 22.47 -37.60 3.45
C GLU A 9 23.27 -36.80 4.48
N ASN A 10 22.89 -35.54 4.64
CA ASN A 10 23.47 -34.58 5.55
C ASN A 10 22.35 -33.97 6.41
N ILE A 11 22.72 -33.51 7.61
CA ILE A 11 21.83 -32.73 8.47
C ILE A 11 21.31 -31.49 7.73
N ALA A 12 20.09 -31.04 8.05
CA ALA A 12 19.41 -29.94 7.35
C ALA A 12 20.17 -28.58 7.43
N GLU A 13 21.12 -28.45 8.33
CA GLU A 13 21.89 -27.22 8.54
C GLU A 13 23.29 -27.25 7.92
N ALA A 14 23.72 -28.39 7.35
CA ALA A 14 25.04 -28.53 6.76
C ALA A 14 25.18 -27.67 5.49
N LYS A 15 26.22 -26.80 5.45
CA LYS A 15 26.55 -25.98 4.28
C LYS A 15 27.41 -26.71 3.24
N GLN A 16 28.08 -27.76 3.67
CA GLN A 16 28.94 -28.60 2.84
C GLN A 16 28.63 -30.06 3.14
N CYS A 17 28.79 -30.90 2.13
CA CYS A 17 28.60 -32.33 2.27
C CYS A 17 29.73 -32.91 3.12
N SER A 18 29.36 -33.64 4.18
CA SER A 18 30.30 -34.33 5.07
C SER A 18 31.22 -35.31 4.36
N LYS A 19 30.80 -35.86 3.21
CA LYS A 19 31.56 -36.87 2.46
C LYS A 19 32.47 -36.30 1.38
N CYS A 20 31.98 -35.35 0.57
CA CYS A 20 32.71 -34.87 -0.61
C CYS A 20 33.10 -33.39 -0.56
N GLY A 21 32.74 -32.67 0.51
CA GLY A 21 33.03 -31.23 0.64
C GLY A 21 32.22 -30.33 -0.29
N ALA A 22 31.40 -30.88 -1.21
CA ALA A 22 30.56 -30.09 -2.10
C ALA A 22 29.60 -29.21 -1.31
N THR A 23 29.43 -27.96 -1.72
CA THR A 23 28.44 -27.05 -1.12
C THR A 23 27.05 -27.63 -1.28
N LEU A 24 26.38 -27.84 -0.15
CA LEU A 24 24.97 -28.20 -0.12
C LEU A 24 24.19 -26.91 -0.36
N GLU A 25 23.97 -26.57 -1.63
CA GLU A 25 22.98 -25.55 -1.97
C GLU A 25 21.64 -26.05 -1.46
N ASN A 26 21.15 -25.43 -0.38
CA ASN A 26 19.78 -25.62 0.05
C ASN A 26 18.89 -25.02 -1.05
N LYS A 27 18.51 -25.88 -2.01
CA LYS A 27 17.58 -25.57 -3.11
C LYS A 27 16.19 -25.35 -2.54
N ASN A 28 16.04 -24.27 -1.78
CA ASN A 28 14.74 -23.75 -1.43
C ASN A 28 14.11 -23.30 -2.75
N ALA A 29 13.22 -24.12 -3.31
CA ALA A 29 12.54 -23.84 -4.57
C ALA A 29 11.91 -22.44 -4.58
N LEU A 30 11.44 -21.95 -3.42
CA LEU A 30 10.98 -20.58 -3.24
C LEU A 30 12.07 -19.53 -3.50
N LEU A 31 13.30 -19.71 -3.01
CA LEU A 31 14.40 -18.77 -3.24
C LEU A 31 14.86 -18.80 -4.70
N GLU A 32 14.86 -19.97 -5.34
CA GLU A 32 15.15 -20.08 -6.77
C GLU A 32 14.08 -19.39 -7.61
N PHE A 33 12.80 -19.59 -7.28
CA PHE A 33 11.69 -18.88 -7.90
C PHE A 33 11.83 -17.36 -7.72
N LEU A 34 12.05 -16.88 -6.49
CA LEU A 34 12.22 -15.44 -6.22
C LEU A 34 13.46 -14.87 -6.93
N ARG A 35 14.53 -15.66 -7.09
CA ARG A 35 15.70 -15.25 -7.87
C ARG A 35 15.35 -15.09 -9.35
N SER A 36 14.61 -16.05 -9.93
CA SER A 36 14.10 -15.96 -11.30
C SER A 36 13.21 -14.72 -11.49
N VAL A 37 12.31 -14.48 -10.54
CA VAL A 37 11.43 -13.31 -10.48
C VAL A 37 12.23 -12.00 -10.44
N ASN A 38 13.28 -11.92 -9.62
CA ASN A 38 14.09 -10.72 -9.49
C ASN A 38 14.96 -10.45 -10.73
N ASN A 39 15.38 -11.51 -11.43
CA ASN A 39 16.20 -11.45 -12.63
C ASN A 39 15.39 -11.16 -13.91
N ASP A 40 14.06 -11.25 -13.86
CA ASP A 40 13.19 -10.86 -14.97
C ASP A 40 13.36 -9.37 -15.32
N SER A 41 13.88 -9.12 -16.53
CA SER A 41 14.15 -7.77 -17.04
C SER A 41 12.87 -6.99 -17.33
N SER A 42 11.81 -7.69 -17.75
CA SER A 42 10.49 -7.10 -18.00
C SER A 42 9.80 -6.65 -16.71
N GLY A 43 10.12 -7.34 -15.60
CA GLY A 43 9.49 -7.21 -14.28
C GLY A 43 8.00 -7.54 -14.27
N VAL A 44 7.50 -8.23 -15.31
CA VAL A 44 6.12 -8.74 -15.35
C VAL A 44 5.96 -9.84 -14.30
N LEU A 45 6.91 -10.78 -14.24
CA LEU A 45 6.88 -11.88 -13.28
C LEU A 45 6.93 -11.38 -11.84
N ALA A 46 7.74 -10.35 -11.61
CA ALA A 46 7.82 -9.67 -10.32
C ALA A 46 6.54 -8.90 -9.98
N SER A 47 5.92 -8.23 -10.95
CA SER A 47 4.61 -7.58 -10.75
C SER A 47 3.54 -8.59 -10.34
N VAL A 48 3.46 -9.73 -11.04
CA VAL A 48 2.52 -10.82 -10.74
C VAL A 48 2.79 -11.38 -9.34
N THR A 49 4.06 -11.64 -9.01
CA THR A 49 4.45 -12.16 -7.68
C THR A 49 4.10 -11.17 -6.57
N VAL A 50 4.37 -9.87 -6.75
CA VAL A 50 3.98 -8.84 -5.78
C VAL A 50 2.46 -8.83 -5.59
N PHE A 51 1.70 -8.87 -6.69
CA PHE A 51 0.25 -8.81 -6.64
C PHE A 51 -0.31 -9.98 -5.85
N PHE A 52 0.02 -11.23 -6.19
CA PHE A 52 -0.46 -12.40 -5.48
C PHE A 52 0.02 -12.45 -4.03
N PHE A 53 1.27 -12.07 -3.75
CA PHE A 53 1.77 -11.95 -2.39
C PHE A 53 0.95 -10.96 -1.57
N CYS A 54 0.61 -9.79 -2.15
CA CYS A 54 -0.20 -8.79 -1.47
C CYS A 54 -1.67 -9.20 -1.34
N VAL A 55 -2.23 -10.00 -2.26
CA VAL A 55 -3.56 -10.61 -2.10
C VAL A 55 -3.57 -11.52 -0.88
N ILE A 56 -2.60 -12.44 -0.77
CA ILE A 56 -2.48 -13.35 0.39
C ILE A 56 -2.32 -12.54 1.68
N LEU A 57 -1.44 -11.54 1.68
CA LEU A 57 -1.22 -10.67 2.82
C LEU A 57 -2.50 -9.94 3.25
N SER A 58 -3.27 -9.43 2.28
CA SER A 58 -4.53 -8.74 2.53
C SER A 58 -5.57 -9.69 3.13
N LEU A 59 -5.72 -10.90 2.57
CA LEU A 59 -6.64 -11.92 3.07
C LEU A 59 -6.32 -12.33 4.52
N VAL A 60 -5.06 -12.62 4.80
CA VAL A 60 -4.61 -13.05 6.14
C VAL A 60 -4.75 -11.94 7.18
N LEU A 61 -4.44 -10.69 6.79
CA LEU A 61 -4.41 -9.57 7.72
C LEU A 61 -5.74 -8.79 7.79
N TRP A 62 -6.72 -9.10 6.94
CA TRP A 62 -8.01 -8.40 6.89
C TRP A 62 -8.67 -8.28 8.26
N TYR A 63 -8.88 -9.43 8.92
CA TYR A 63 -9.58 -9.46 10.19
C TYR A 63 -8.74 -8.85 11.33
N PRO A 64 -7.48 -9.26 11.56
CA PRO A 64 -6.65 -8.69 12.64
C PRO A 64 -6.48 -7.17 12.52
N LEU A 65 -6.23 -6.65 11.31
CA LEU A 65 -5.98 -5.23 11.11
C LEU A 65 -7.26 -4.38 11.10
N SER A 66 -8.44 -4.99 11.02
CA SER A 66 -9.70 -4.28 11.20
C SER A 66 -10.01 -3.94 12.66
N ILE A 67 -9.35 -4.60 13.63
CA ILE A 67 -9.64 -4.45 15.06
C ILE A 67 -9.47 -3.00 15.56
N PRO A 68 -8.36 -2.28 15.28
CA PRO A 68 -8.21 -0.90 15.74
C PRO A 68 -9.34 0.00 15.24
N THR A 69 -9.74 -0.17 13.97
CA THR A 69 -10.83 0.58 13.38
C THR A 69 -12.18 0.27 14.04
N ARG A 70 -12.42 -0.99 14.43
CA ARG A 70 -13.62 -1.38 15.19
C ARG A 70 -13.65 -0.75 16.57
N ILE A 71 -12.51 -0.70 17.26
CA ILE A 71 -12.39 -0.02 18.56
C ILE A 71 -12.72 1.45 18.40
N ILE A 72 -12.14 2.14 17.41
CA ILE A 72 -12.44 3.55 17.13
C ILE A 72 -13.93 3.74 16.85
N ARG A 73 -14.54 2.89 16.02
CA ARG A 73 -15.97 2.97 15.68
C ARG A 73 -16.87 2.75 16.90
N ALA A 74 -16.48 1.87 17.82
CA ALA A 74 -17.21 1.62 19.06
C ALA A 74 -17.12 2.80 20.05
N LEU A 75 -16.04 3.59 19.98
CA LEU A 75 -15.84 4.77 20.83
C LEU A 75 -16.55 6.02 20.30
N ILE A 76 -16.91 6.05 19.02
CA ILE A 76 -17.64 7.16 18.43
C ILE A 76 -19.15 6.87 18.61
N PRO A 77 -19.91 7.74 19.29
CA PRO A 77 -21.35 7.55 19.46
C PRO A 77 -22.09 7.75 18.13
N VAL A 78 -22.17 6.70 17.29
CA VAL A 78 -22.83 6.73 15.99
C VAL A 78 -24.35 6.47 16.12
N ASN A 79 -25.02 7.14 17.05
CA ASN A 79 -26.49 7.11 17.14
C ASN A 79 -27.14 8.25 16.35
N VAL A 80 -26.46 8.76 15.33
CA VAL A 80 -26.98 9.83 14.47
C VAL A 80 -27.80 9.18 13.35
N ASN A 81 -29.10 8.99 13.57
CA ASN A 81 -30.03 8.59 12.52
C ASN A 81 -30.74 9.84 11.97
N CYS A 82 -30.65 10.06 10.66
CA CYS A 82 -31.33 11.18 10.01
C CYS A 82 -32.80 10.88 9.69
N THR A 83 -33.36 9.80 10.26
CA THR A 83 -34.72 9.31 9.98
C THR A 83 -35.81 10.24 10.48
N LYS A 84 -35.51 11.11 11.46
CA LYS A 84 -36.46 12.10 11.99
C LYS A 84 -36.44 13.45 11.26
N SER A 85 -35.48 13.66 10.36
CA SER A 85 -35.33 14.92 9.63
C SER A 85 -36.20 14.91 8.37
N ALA A 86 -36.95 15.98 8.13
CA ALA A 86 -37.77 16.11 6.92
C ALA A 86 -36.88 16.14 5.65
N PRO A 87 -37.24 15.42 4.57
CA PRO A 87 -36.48 15.45 3.32
C PRO A 87 -36.29 16.89 2.79
N GLY A 88 -35.05 17.25 2.42
CA GLY A 88 -34.71 18.58 1.90
C GLY A 88 -34.60 19.69 2.96
N SER A 89 -34.83 19.38 4.24
CA SER A 89 -34.63 20.36 5.33
C SER A 89 -33.16 20.60 5.64
N PHE A 90 -32.85 21.78 6.21
CA PHE A 90 -31.51 22.08 6.73
C PHE A 90 -31.03 21.04 7.74
N ASP A 91 -31.92 20.55 8.61
CA ASP A 91 -31.62 19.51 9.60
C ASP A 91 -31.21 18.19 8.95
N MET A 92 -31.85 17.80 7.84
CA MET A 92 -31.43 16.63 7.07
C MET A 92 -30.01 16.83 6.54
N TYR A 93 -29.70 17.99 5.96
CA TYR A 93 -28.36 18.28 5.44
C TYR A 93 -27.30 18.29 6.54
N MET A 94 -27.56 18.91 7.70
CA MET A 94 -26.65 18.92 8.84
C MET A 94 -26.46 17.52 9.44
N CYS A 95 -27.54 16.73 9.54
CA CYS A 95 -27.46 15.35 9.98
C CYS A 95 -26.65 14.49 9.00
N SER A 96 -26.92 14.58 7.70
CA SER A 96 -26.14 13.88 6.66
C SER A 96 -24.68 14.31 6.66
N ALA A 97 -24.40 15.60 6.86
CA ALA A 97 -23.03 16.11 7.02
C ALA A 97 -22.35 15.53 8.26
N GLY A 98 -23.07 15.41 9.38
CA GLY A 98 -22.58 14.76 10.60
C GLY A 98 -22.24 13.28 10.38
N VAL A 99 -23.15 12.51 9.77
CA VAL A 99 -22.90 11.10 9.41
C VAL A 99 -21.72 10.98 8.45
N GLY A 100 -21.63 11.86 7.45
CA GLY A 100 -20.50 11.95 6.54
C GLY A 100 -19.19 12.24 7.27
N LEU A 101 -19.18 13.21 8.20
CA LEU A 101 -18.02 13.56 9.01
C LEU A 101 -17.53 12.36 9.84
N PHE A 102 -18.44 11.63 10.49
CA PHE A 102 -18.07 10.43 11.25
C PHE A 102 -17.56 9.30 10.36
N THR A 103 -18.10 9.18 9.14
CA THR A 103 -17.67 8.20 8.16
C THR A 103 -16.22 8.46 7.70
N ILE A 104 -15.86 9.73 7.48
CA ILE A 104 -14.48 10.11 7.10
C ILE A 104 -13.53 10.21 8.30
N ALA A 105 -14.04 10.41 9.51
CA ALA A 105 -13.21 10.56 10.72
C ALA A 105 -12.33 9.33 10.95
N VAL A 106 -12.87 8.12 10.72
CA VAL A 106 -12.14 6.87 10.92
C VAL A 106 -10.93 6.74 9.96
N PRO A 107 -11.07 6.89 8.63
CA PRO A 107 -9.94 6.98 7.72
C PRO A 107 -8.95 8.10 8.06
N LEU A 108 -9.43 9.29 8.45
CA LEU A 108 -8.56 10.42 8.82
C LEU A 108 -7.75 10.15 10.08
N LEU A 109 -8.37 9.59 11.12
CA LEU A 109 -7.68 9.16 12.33
C LEU A 109 -6.67 8.06 12.02
N SER A 110 -7.03 7.09 11.17
CA SER A 110 -6.12 6.05 10.72
C SER A 110 -4.90 6.64 9.99
N MET A 111 -5.13 7.56 9.06
CA MET A 111 -4.05 8.28 8.37
C MET A 111 -3.18 9.08 9.34
N LEU A 112 -3.78 9.75 10.32
CA LEU A 112 -3.05 10.49 11.35
C LEU A 112 -2.17 9.55 12.19
N VAL A 113 -2.70 8.42 12.63
CA VAL A 113 -1.95 7.39 13.36
C VAL A 113 -0.78 6.88 12.50
N ILE A 114 -1.04 6.48 11.26
CA ILE A 114 0.01 6.04 10.31
C ILE A 114 1.07 7.13 10.14
N PHE A 115 0.65 8.40 10.01
CA PHE A 115 1.53 9.54 9.85
C PHE A 115 2.41 9.78 11.08
N ILE A 116 1.85 9.66 12.28
CA ILE A 116 2.58 9.78 13.56
C ILE A 116 3.62 8.66 13.66
N PHE A 117 3.22 7.42 13.35
CA PHE A 117 4.09 6.24 13.45
C PHE A 117 5.00 6.01 12.23
N ARG A 118 4.92 6.83 11.18
CA ARG A 118 5.66 6.62 9.92
C ARG A 118 7.16 6.46 10.13
N LYS A 119 7.77 7.20 11.07
CA LYS A 119 9.21 7.11 11.33
C LYS A 119 9.56 5.77 11.97
N GLN A 120 8.76 5.31 12.91
CA GLN A 120 8.92 4.03 13.59
C GLN A 120 8.72 2.88 12.60
N LEU A 121 7.69 2.98 11.75
CA LEU A 121 7.42 2.00 10.71
C LEU A 121 8.58 1.91 9.70
N MET A 122 9.13 3.05 9.24
CA MET A 122 10.30 3.05 8.37
C MET A 122 11.56 2.53 9.06
N ARG A 123 11.74 2.78 10.36
CA ARG A 123 12.84 2.17 11.15
C ARG A 123 12.68 0.66 11.23
N LEU A 124 11.47 0.17 11.44
CA LEU A 124 11.17 -1.26 11.47
C LEU A 124 11.46 -1.89 10.10
N ALA A 125 10.99 -1.28 9.00
CA ALA A 125 11.29 -1.74 7.65
C ALA A 125 12.81 -1.81 7.40
N LYS A 126 13.57 -0.76 7.79
CA LYS A 126 15.04 -0.75 7.70
C LYS A 126 15.70 -1.84 8.53
N LYS A 127 15.17 -2.15 9.73
CA LYS A 127 15.70 -3.21 10.61
C LYS A 127 15.40 -4.61 10.08
N LEU A 128 14.25 -4.80 9.42
CA LEU A 128 13.82 -6.09 8.86
C LEU A 128 14.46 -6.38 7.50
N THR A 129 14.67 -5.36 6.65
CA THR A 129 15.25 -5.50 5.30
C THR A 129 16.55 -6.32 5.25
N PRO A 130 17.57 -6.08 6.10
CA PRO A 130 18.82 -6.84 6.02
C PRO A 130 18.67 -8.30 6.48
N LYS A 131 17.61 -8.62 7.24
CA LYS A 131 17.33 -9.99 7.70
C LYS A 131 16.66 -10.84 6.62
N LEU A 132 16.14 -10.21 5.57
CA LEU A 132 15.51 -10.91 4.46
C LEU A 132 16.54 -11.26 3.38
N PRO A 133 16.37 -12.42 2.70
CA PRO A 133 17.14 -12.75 1.51
C PRO A 133 17.09 -11.61 0.50
N GLU A 134 18.21 -11.30 -0.14
CA GLU A 134 18.28 -10.19 -1.10
C GLU A 134 17.22 -10.30 -2.20
N VAL A 135 16.98 -11.52 -2.66
CA VAL A 135 15.98 -11.86 -3.70
C VAL A 135 14.54 -11.54 -3.30
N SER A 136 14.21 -11.37 -2.02
CA SER A 136 12.84 -11.06 -1.56
C SER A 136 12.65 -9.60 -1.15
N ARG A 137 13.72 -8.79 -1.11
CA ARG A 137 13.66 -7.39 -0.63
C ARG A 137 12.73 -6.51 -1.45
N PHE A 138 12.47 -6.86 -2.72
CA PHE A 138 11.53 -6.12 -3.57
C PHE A 138 10.07 -6.20 -3.08
N LEU A 139 9.73 -7.18 -2.22
CA LEU A 139 8.40 -7.33 -1.64
C LEU A 139 8.14 -6.38 -0.47
N ILE A 140 9.17 -5.81 0.15
CA ILE A 140 9.06 -5.10 1.44
C ILE A 140 8.16 -3.86 1.32
N MET A 141 8.47 -2.96 0.38
CA MET A 141 7.70 -1.71 0.22
C MET A 141 6.26 -1.96 -0.21
N PRO A 142 5.97 -2.85 -1.20
CA PRO A 142 4.62 -3.28 -1.52
C PRO A 142 3.86 -3.86 -0.33
N SER A 143 4.49 -4.75 0.42
CA SER A 143 3.86 -5.38 1.61
C SER A 143 3.49 -4.32 2.64
N PHE A 144 4.41 -3.39 2.89
CA PHE A 144 4.18 -2.31 3.84
C PHE A 144 3.03 -1.40 3.41
N ALA A 145 2.97 -1.01 2.14
CA ALA A 145 1.87 -0.21 1.60
C ALA A 145 0.53 -0.95 1.69
N THR A 146 0.50 -2.24 1.35
CA THR A 146 -0.68 -3.11 1.48
C THR A 146 -1.15 -3.17 2.94
N ILE A 147 -0.26 -3.49 3.89
CA ILE A 147 -0.59 -3.57 5.33
C ILE A 147 -1.20 -2.26 5.83
N VAL A 148 -0.54 -1.14 5.53
CA VAL A 148 -0.99 0.19 5.95
C VAL A 148 -2.38 0.49 5.38
N PHE A 149 -2.61 0.17 4.10
CA PHE A 149 -3.91 0.38 3.48
C PHE A 149 -4.99 -0.55 4.03
N VAL A 150 -4.67 -1.82 4.31
CA VAL A 150 -5.59 -2.80 4.92
C VAL A 150 -6.13 -2.29 6.26
N ILE A 151 -5.31 -1.63 7.10
CA ILE A 151 -5.76 -1.07 8.39
C ILE A 151 -6.95 -0.11 8.19
N SER A 152 -6.83 0.83 7.25
CA SER A 152 -7.91 1.76 6.94
C SER A 152 -9.06 1.11 6.18
N TRP A 153 -8.77 0.24 5.21
CA TRP A 153 -9.75 -0.29 4.27
C TRP A 153 -10.67 -1.35 4.88
N SER A 154 -10.09 -2.29 5.63
CA SER A 154 -10.82 -3.38 6.28
C SER A 154 -11.81 -2.89 7.34
N GLY A 155 -11.53 -1.73 7.93
CA GLY A 155 -12.41 -1.09 8.91
C GLY A 155 -13.70 -0.55 8.31
N GLY A 156 -13.63 0.07 7.13
CA GLY A 156 -14.79 0.57 6.39
C GLY A 156 -15.59 -0.55 5.72
N HIS A 157 -14.92 -1.63 5.31
CA HIS A 157 -15.50 -2.69 4.47
C HIS A 157 -15.62 -4.04 5.16
N LYS A 158 -15.72 -4.08 6.49
CA LYS A 158 -15.78 -5.35 7.23
C LYS A 158 -16.87 -6.28 6.69
N ASP A 159 -18.07 -5.74 6.54
CA ASP A 159 -19.26 -6.50 6.15
C ASP A 159 -19.44 -6.55 4.63
N THR A 160 -18.68 -5.74 3.89
CA THR A 160 -18.65 -5.68 2.42
C THR A 160 -17.35 -6.24 1.84
N GLY A 161 -16.57 -7.00 2.62
CA GLY A 161 -15.26 -7.50 2.22
C GLY A 161 -15.29 -8.38 0.96
N LEU A 162 -16.38 -9.14 0.77
CA LEU A 162 -16.59 -9.99 -0.40
C LEU A 162 -17.37 -9.29 -1.52
N SER A 163 -17.83 -8.06 -1.31
CA SER A 163 -18.49 -7.27 -2.35
C SER A 163 -17.52 -6.99 -3.49
N TRP A 164 -18.01 -7.09 -4.72
CA TRP A 164 -17.20 -6.97 -5.93
C TRP A 164 -17.26 -5.58 -6.54
N GLY A 165 -16.08 -5.04 -6.84
CA GLY A 165 -15.88 -3.88 -7.72
C GLY A 165 -15.08 -4.32 -8.95
N ILE A 166 -13.86 -3.81 -9.08
CA ILE A 166 -12.84 -4.39 -9.99
C ILE A 166 -12.43 -5.77 -9.46
N MET A 167 -12.36 -5.91 -8.14
CA MET A 167 -12.10 -7.16 -7.44
C MET A 167 -12.79 -7.14 -6.05
N PRO A 168 -12.79 -8.22 -5.28
CA PRO A 168 -13.34 -8.22 -3.92
C PRO A 168 -12.64 -7.18 -3.05
N GLN A 169 -13.38 -6.48 -2.19
CA GLN A 169 -12.81 -5.46 -1.29
C GLN A 169 -11.67 -6.00 -0.43
N ILE A 170 -11.74 -7.27 -0.03
CA ILE A 170 -10.70 -7.96 0.73
C ILE A 170 -9.39 -8.16 -0.04
N ALA A 171 -9.44 -8.25 -1.37
CA ALA A 171 -8.27 -8.44 -2.23
C ALA A 171 -7.75 -7.12 -2.82
N PHE A 172 -8.58 -6.08 -2.88
CA PHE A 172 -8.25 -4.78 -3.46
C PHE A 172 -6.96 -4.11 -2.92
N PRO A 173 -6.59 -4.23 -1.63
CA PRO A 173 -5.32 -3.70 -1.13
C PRO A 173 -4.08 -4.20 -1.89
N ALA A 174 -4.17 -5.35 -2.58
CA ALA A 174 -3.10 -5.84 -3.44
C ALA A 174 -2.77 -4.90 -4.61
N VAL A 175 -3.75 -4.13 -5.09
CA VAL A 175 -3.52 -3.11 -6.13
C VAL A 175 -2.64 -1.99 -5.61
N ILE A 176 -2.76 -1.63 -4.32
CA ILE A 176 -1.90 -0.63 -3.67
C ILE A 176 -0.45 -1.14 -3.57
N GLY A 177 -0.28 -2.41 -3.20
CA GLY A 177 1.02 -3.08 -3.20
C GLY A 177 1.65 -3.10 -4.59
N LEU A 178 0.88 -3.51 -5.61
CA LEU A 178 1.33 -3.52 -7.01
C LEU A 178 1.69 -2.12 -7.49
N PHE A 179 0.85 -1.11 -7.24
CA PHE A 179 1.14 0.28 -7.58
C PHE A 179 2.45 0.75 -6.93
N THR A 180 2.64 0.44 -5.65
CA THR A 180 3.87 0.77 -4.92
C THR A 180 5.09 0.11 -5.53
N TYR A 181 4.98 -1.15 -5.95
CA TYR A 181 6.04 -1.85 -6.68
C TYR A 181 6.36 -1.16 -8.00
N VAL A 182 5.34 -0.90 -8.83
CA VAL A 182 5.49 -0.25 -10.14
C VAL A 182 6.16 1.11 -9.99
N ILE A 183 5.72 1.94 -9.04
CA ILE A 183 6.34 3.25 -8.79
C ILE A 183 7.77 3.11 -8.26
N SER A 184 8.05 2.15 -7.37
CA SER A 184 9.41 1.95 -6.85
C SER A 184 10.41 1.50 -7.92
N ARG A 185 9.98 0.63 -8.84
CA ARG A 185 10.83 0.07 -9.91
C ARG A 185 10.92 0.98 -11.13
N TYR A 186 9.79 1.52 -11.56
CA TYR A 186 9.67 2.27 -12.82
C TYR A 186 9.50 3.77 -12.63
N GLY A 187 9.34 4.27 -11.41
CA GLY A 187 9.06 5.69 -11.13
C GLY A 187 10.07 6.65 -11.76
N LYS A 188 11.37 6.31 -11.80
CA LYS A 188 12.38 7.11 -12.50
C LYS A 188 12.10 7.20 -14.00
N LYS A 189 11.79 6.06 -14.65
CA LYS A 189 11.46 6.04 -16.08
C LYS A 189 10.18 6.82 -16.36
N ILE A 190 9.14 6.61 -15.57
CA ILE A 190 7.86 7.34 -15.67
C ILE A 190 8.08 8.85 -15.53
N GLN A 191 8.85 9.29 -14.54
CA GLN A 191 9.16 10.71 -14.33
C GLN A 191 9.99 11.31 -15.48
N LEU A 192 10.90 10.54 -16.08
CA LEU A 192 11.66 10.98 -17.26
C LEU A 192 10.76 11.10 -18.49
N SER A 193 9.87 10.14 -18.73
CA SER A 193 8.91 10.20 -19.84
C SER A 193 7.93 11.37 -19.69
N LEU A 194 7.61 11.76 -18.46
CA LEU A 194 6.72 12.88 -18.14
C LEU A 194 7.48 14.13 -17.66
N LYS A 195 8.73 14.32 -18.07
CA LYS A 195 9.62 15.37 -17.56
C LYS A 195 8.95 16.76 -17.57
N SER A 196 8.33 17.15 -18.68
CA SER A 196 7.66 18.46 -18.81
C SER A 196 6.54 18.65 -17.78
N PHE A 197 5.76 17.61 -17.52
CA PHE A 197 4.73 17.64 -16.48
C PHE A 197 5.34 17.83 -15.09
N PHE A 198 6.36 17.05 -14.74
CA PHE A 198 7.03 17.16 -13.44
C PHE A 198 7.75 18.51 -13.27
N ASP A 199 8.35 19.06 -14.33
CA ASP A 199 8.98 20.40 -14.33
C ASP A 199 7.94 21.50 -14.06
N THR A 200 6.74 21.38 -14.66
CA THR A 200 5.64 22.33 -14.45
C THR A 200 5.05 22.21 -13.06
N ARG A 201 4.75 20.98 -12.63
CA ARG A 201 4.27 20.67 -11.28
C ARG A 201 5.22 21.20 -10.21
N ASP A 202 6.53 21.13 -10.45
CA ASP A 202 7.53 21.58 -9.48
C ASP A 202 7.48 23.08 -9.19
N LYS A 203 6.82 23.89 -10.04
CA LYS A 203 6.52 25.31 -9.82
C LYS A 203 5.32 25.54 -8.89
N ILE A 204 4.45 24.55 -8.71
CA ILE A 204 3.26 24.65 -7.86
C ILE A 204 3.68 24.60 -6.38
N PRO A 205 3.21 25.51 -5.51
CA PRO A 205 3.51 25.45 -4.07
C PRO A 205 3.11 24.12 -3.44
N ARG A 206 3.89 23.61 -2.49
CA ARG A 206 3.62 22.29 -1.84
C ARG A 206 2.24 22.22 -1.22
N ILE A 207 1.77 23.30 -0.58
CA ILE A 207 0.44 23.37 0.03
C ILE A 207 -0.63 23.15 -1.04
N LEU A 208 -0.53 23.84 -2.19
CA LEU A 208 -1.47 23.70 -3.29
C LEU A 208 -1.43 22.28 -3.89
N ARG A 209 -0.26 21.63 -3.92
CA ARG A 209 -0.16 20.20 -4.31
C ARG A 209 -0.94 19.28 -3.37
N PHE A 210 -0.84 19.48 -2.06
CA PHE A 210 -1.65 18.73 -1.08
C PHE A 210 -3.15 18.99 -1.28
N VAL A 211 -3.54 20.25 -1.49
CA VAL A 211 -4.94 20.61 -1.77
C VAL A 211 -5.43 19.89 -3.03
N LEU A 212 -4.68 19.92 -4.13
CA LEU A 212 -5.05 19.21 -5.36
C LEU A 212 -5.17 17.69 -5.17
N ALA A 213 -4.23 17.09 -4.42
CA ALA A 213 -4.25 15.66 -4.15
C ALA A 213 -5.46 15.21 -3.32
N ALA A 214 -6.01 16.10 -2.47
CA ALA A 214 -7.22 15.83 -1.70
C ALA A 214 -8.50 16.23 -2.46
N ALA A 215 -8.51 17.39 -3.12
CA ALA A 215 -9.68 17.95 -3.77
C ALA A 215 -10.11 17.14 -4.98
N ILE A 216 -9.19 16.64 -5.81
CA ILE A 216 -9.55 15.91 -7.03
C ILE A 216 -10.34 14.61 -6.71
N PRO A 217 -9.85 13.70 -5.84
CA PRO A 217 -10.64 12.52 -5.45
C PRO A 217 -11.97 12.88 -4.77
N LEU A 218 -11.98 13.93 -3.95
CA LEU A 218 -13.20 14.40 -3.29
C LEU A 218 -14.25 14.88 -4.29
N LEU A 219 -13.86 15.72 -5.26
CA LEU A 219 -14.75 16.22 -6.30
C LEU A 219 -15.29 15.09 -7.17
N ILE A 220 -14.46 14.10 -7.51
CA ILE A 220 -14.88 12.90 -8.24
C ILE A 220 -15.88 12.09 -7.40
N SER A 221 -15.60 11.90 -6.11
CA SER A 221 -16.51 11.21 -5.19
C SER A 221 -17.85 11.94 -5.12
N LEU A 222 -17.86 13.27 -4.98
CA LEU A 222 -19.09 14.08 -4.96
C LEU A 222 -19.87 13.98 -6.27
N ALA A 223 -19.19 14.05 -7.42
CA ALA A 223 -19.81 13.90 -8.73
C ALA A 223 -20.45 12.51 -8.91
N ILE A 224 -19.81 11.46 -8.40
CA ILE A 224 -20.34 10.09 -8.41
C ILE A 224 -21.57 9.98 -7.50
N THR A 225 -21.53 10.56 -6.31
CA THR A 225 -22.63 10.54 -5.33
C THR A 225 -23.85 11.35 -5.80
N ALA A 226 -23.65 12.38 -6.64
CA ALA A 226 -24.74 13.18 -7.19
C ALA A 226 -25.66 12.41 -8.18
N GLN A 227 -25.27 11.19 -8.60
CA GLN A 227 -26.09 10.35 -9.47
C GLN A 227 -27.22 9.67 -8.66
N GLN A 228 -28.49 9.88 -9.05
CA GLN A 228 -29.70 9.44 -8.31
C GLN A 228 -29.80 7.94 -8.01
N ARG A 229 -28.99 7.09 -8.64
CA ARG A 229 -28.79 5.69 -8.24
C ARG A 229 -27.29 5.44 -8.17
N VAL A 230 -26.78 5.24 -6.95
CA VAL A 230 -25.41 4.75 -6.75
C VAL A 230 -25.40 3.24 -7.04
N SER A 231 -25.58 2.86 -8.30
CA SER A 231 -25.24 1.50 -8.73
C SER A 231 -23.71 1.33 -8.67
N PHE A 232 -23.26 0.11 -8.37
CA PHE A 232 -21.84 -0.27 -8.31
C PHE A 232 -21.01 0.52 -7.29
N GLU A 233 -21.51 0.67 -6.06
CA GLU A 233 -20.83 1.35 -4.94
C GLU A 233 -19.37 0.90 -4.78
N THR A 234 -19.13 -0.41 -4.65
CA THR A 234 -17.80 -1.00 -4.52
C THR A 234 -16.85 -0.62 -5.66
N LEU A 235 -17.34 -0.62 -6.90
CA LEU A 235 -16.53 -0.27 -8.08
C LEU A 235 -16.15 1.22 -8.04
N LYS A 236 -17.10 2.08 -7.67
CA LYS A 236 -16.92 3.53 -7.55
C LYS A 236 -15.91 3.87 -6.46
N GLU A 237 -15.97 3.22 -5.31
CA GLU A 237 -15.00 3.39 -4.23
C GLU A 237 -13.59 3.00 -4.67
N GLN A 238 -13.44 1.81 -5.27
CA GLN A 238 -12.15 1.33 -5.79
C GLN A 238 -11.60 2.27 -6.86
N PHE A 239 -12.45 2.76 -7.77
CA PHE A 239 -12.07 3.74 -8.78
C PHE A 239 -11.54 5.04 -8.17
N VAL A 240 -12.25 5.60 -7.16
CA VAL A 240 -11.79 6.81 -6.46
C VAL A 240 -10.42 6.59 -5.82
N VAL A 241 -10.17 5.41 -5.22
CA VAL A 241 -8.85 5.07 -4.67
C VAL A 241 -7.77 5.03 -5.77
N LEU A 242 -8.04 4.41 -6.91
CA LEU A 242 -7.09 4.37 -8.02
C LEU A 242 -6.74 5.76 -8.55
N VAL A 243 -7.75 6.62 -8.70
CA VAL A 243 -7.54 8.01 -9.08
C VAL A 243 -6.69 8.72 -8.01
N ALA A 244 -7.01 8.54 -6.73
CA ALA A 244 -6.24 9.13 -5.64
C ALA A 244 -4.77 8.69 -5.64
N LEU A 245 -4.47 7.42 -5.95
CA LEU A 245 -3.10 6.91 -6.08
C LEU A 245 -2.36 7.58 -7.24
N ILE A 246 -2.99 7.67 -8.41
CA ILE A 246 -2.40 8.26 -9.60
C ILE A 246 -2.14 9.75 -9.38
N ILE A 247 -3.15 10.50 -8.93
CA ILE A 247 -3.03 11.92 -8.61
C ILE A 247 -1.99 12.14 -7.51
N GLY A 248 -2.02 11.33 -6.46
CA GLY A 248 -1.03 11.37 -5.38
C GLY A 248 0.39 11.19 -5.91
N PHE A 249 0.63 10.21 -6.78
CA PHE A 249 1.93 10.04 -7.41
C PHE A 249 2.31 11.25 -8.28
N LEU A 250 1.44 11.67 -9.18
CA LEU A 250 1.71 12.77 -10.11
C LEU A 250 2.04 14.06 -9.36
N VAL A 251 1.23 14.40 -8.36
CA VAL A 251 1.29 15.69 -7.66
C VAL A 251 2.29 15.70 -6.50
N MET A 252 2.44 14.57 -5.79
CA MET A 252 3.21 14.51 -4.52
C MET A 252 4.52 13.73 -4.60
N ALA A 253 4.73 12.87 -5.61
CA ALA A 253 5.94 12.05 -5.64
C ALA A 253 7.20 12.93 -5.76
N PRO A 254 8.19 12.78 -4.85
CA PRO A 254 9.47 13.47 -4.99
C PRO A 254 10.20 12.97 -6.23
N ARG A 255 11.11 13.80 -6.77
CA ARG A 255 11.93 13.37 -7.91
C ARG A 255 12.80 12.18 -7.50
N SER A 256 12.95 11.25 -8.42
CA SER A 256 13.71 10.01 -8.26
C SER A 256 15.20 10.23 -7.89
N GLY A 257 15.74 11.44 -8.05
CA GLY A 257 17.05 11.84 -7.51
C GLY A 257 17.05 12.14 -6.00
N ASP A 258 15.96 12.72 -5.47
CA ASP A 258 15.87 13.13 -4.06
C ASP A 258 15.63 11.94 -3.12
N ILE A 259 14.94 10.90 -3.57
CA ILE A 259 14.66 9.70 -2.77
C ILE A 259 15.95 8.90 -2.54
N ILE A 260 16.76 8.71 -3.58
CA ILE A 260 18.04 7.99 -3.49
C ILE A 260 19.06 8.83 -2.72
N ALA A 261 19.08 10.15 -2.90
CA ALA A 261 19.93 11.04 -2.11
C ALA A 261 19.54 11.05 -0.62
N GLY A 262 18.24 11.07 -0.31
CA GLY A 262 17.71 10.99 1.06
C GLY A 262 17.92 9.61 1.71
N ALA A 263 17.73 8.53 0.95
CA ALA A 263 17.99 7.17 1.41
C ALA A 263 19.48 6.91 1.62
N ARG A 264 20.37 7.37 0.70
CA ARG A 264 21.83 7.32 0.90
C ARG A 264 22.24 8.11 2.12
N LYS A 265 21.81 9.37 2.27
CA LYS A 265 22.13 10.18 3.47
C LYS A 265 21.66 9.52 4.77
N ALA A 266 20.49 8.87 4.74
CA ALA A 266 19.93 8.17 5.90
C ALA A 266 20.52 6.78 6.16
N VAL A 267 21.35 6.25 5.25
CA VAL A 267 22.08 4.98 5.39
C VAL A 267 23.57 5.23 5.64
N SER A 268 24.14 6.31 5.10
CA SER A 268 25.56 6.66 5.22
C SER A 268 25.92 7.37 6.53
N GLY A 269 24.95 7.63 7.42
CA GLY A 269 25.20 8.26 8.72
C GLY A 269 25.85 9.64 8.65
N GLN A 270 25.87 10.29 7.49
CA GLN A 270 26.56 11.57 7.35
C GLN A 270 25.85 12.63 8.18
N PRO A 271 26.58 13.35 9.07
CA PRO A 271 25.98 14.41 9.87
C PRO A 271 25.40 15.48 8.95
N LYS A 272 24.21 15.98 9.29
CA LYS A 272 23.67 17.19 8.68
C LYS A 272 24.70 18.29 8.91
N LYS A 273 25.36 18.76 7.85
CA LYS A 273 25.99 20.08 7.87
C LYS A 273 24.85 21.08 8.07
N THR A 274 24.75 21.59 9.29
CA THR A 274 24.00 22.79 9.65
C THR A 274 24.60 23.98 8.94
#